data_AF-A0A2V7PLD9-F1
#
_entry.id   AF-A0A2V7PLD9-F1
#
_cell.length_a   1.000
_cell.length_b   1.000
_cell.length_c   1.000
_cell.angle_alpha   90.00
_cell.angle_beta   90.00
_cell.angle_gamma   90.00
#
_symmetry.space_group_name_H-M   'P 1'
#
loop_
_entity.id
_entity.type
_entity.pdbx_description
1 polymer ?
#
loop_
_entity_poly.entity_id
_entity_poly.type
_entity_poly.pdbx_seq_one_letter_code
_entity_poly.pdbx_strand_id
1 'polypeptide(L)'
;MRAATFLAIALLASCRPQNAAVATRTNDSLNVADLTPHDSADSALLAPRLVTQQTVVVFWLAAADTLSADDQAEALDELNFTTEAIVGTLRKNNIALIPTNSDTIYVALPNHQRRMILLSGVDYPFGYVLVEPGTAERILAGVYSDEELLDEVEAYFDLPSSADSGSAHPRIAT
;
A
#
# COMPACT_ATOMS: atom_id res chain seq x y z
N MET A 1 12.94 21.65 -74.29
CA MET A 1 13.64 22.49 -73.28
C MET A 1 12.71 22.58 -72.07
N ARG A 2 13.08 21.89 -70.98
CA ARG A 2 13.46 22.47 -69.67
C ARG A 2 12.26 23.10 -68.94
N ALA A 3 11.69 22.38 -67.97
CA ALA A 3 11.82 22.62 -66.51
C ALA A 3 10.90 23.76 -66.05
N ALA A 4 10.23 23.79 -64.90
CA ALA A 4 10.23 23.01 -63.67
C ALA A 4 9.04 23.53 -62.81
N THR A 5 8.43 22.65 -62.01
CA THR A 5 8.15 22.75 -60.55
C THR A 5 7.72 24.12 -59.99
N PHE A 6 6.65 24.29 -59.18
CA PHE A 6 6.42 23.67 -57.86
C PHE A 6 4.94 23.64 -57.43
N LEU A 7 4.56 22.49 -56.86
CA LEU A 7 3.30 22.20 -56.19
C LEU A 7 3.52 22.38 -54.68
N ALA A 8 2.86 23.34 -54.04
CA ALA A 8 2.89 23.49 -52.59
C ALA A 8 1.73 22.68 -51.97
N ILE A 9 2.03 21.48 -51.49
CA ILE A 9 1.10 20.69 -50.67
C ILE A 9 1.34 21.06 -49.22
N ALA A 10 0.34 21.70 -48.60
CA ALA A 10 0.33 21.99 -47.18
C ALA A 10 0.23 20.68 -46.38
N LEU A 11 1.27 20.37 -45.60
CA LEU A 11 1.27 19.30 -44.61
C LEU A 11 0.39 19.74 -43.42
N LEU A 12 -0.84 19.23 -43.38
CA LEU A 12 -1.63 19.20 -42.15
C LEU A 12 -0.96 18.20 -41.20
N ALA A 13 -0.16 18.73 -40.26
CA ALA A 13 0.31 17.98 -39.10
C ALA A 13 -0.91 17.64 -38.22
N SER A 14 -1.50 16.47 -38.47
CA SER A 14 -2.51 15.90 -37.60
C SER A 14 -1.84 15.53 -36.26
N CYS A 15 -2.08 16.38 -35.26
CA CYS A 15 -1.81 16.07 -33.87
C CYS A 15 -2.69 14.89 -33.47
N ARG A 16 -2.13 13.68 -33.54
CA ARG A 16 -2.77 12.48 -33.03
C ARG A 16 -2.51 12.45 -31.52
N PRO A 17 -3.51 12.62 -30.64
CA PRO A 17 -3.32 12.32 -29.24
C PRO A 17 -3.00 10.82 -29.15
N GLN A 18 -1.78 10.51 -28.75
CA GLN A 18 -1.45 9.18 -28.26
C GLN A 18 -2.28 8.98 -27.00
N ASN A 19 -3.36 8.22 -27.12
CA ASN A 19 -3.99 7.57 -25.97
C ASN A 19 -2.89 6.72 -25.33
N ALA A 20 -2.23 7.30 -24.32
CA ALA A 20 -1.36 6.58 -23.42
C ALA A 20 -2.22 5.46 -22.83
N ALA A 21 -1.86 4.24 -23.19
CA ALA A 21 -2.50 3.04 -22.69
C ALA A 21 -2.39 3.04 -21.16
N VAL A 22 -3.49 3.40 -20.50
CA VAL A 22 -3.75 3.00 -19.12
C VAL A 22 -3.98 1.50 -19.16
N ALA A 23 -2.93 0.73 -18.88
CA ALA A 23 -2.98 -0.61 -18.27
C ALA A 23 -1.58 -1.24 -18.26
N THR A 24 -0.61 -0.60 -17.61
CA THR A 24 0.41 -1.38 -16.91
C THR A 24 -0.26 -1.89 -15.64
N ARG A 25 -0.91 -3.05 -15.74
CA ARG A 25 -1.02 -3.97 -14.61
C ARG A 25 0.41 -4.41 -14.31
N THR A 26 1.14 -3.59 -13.58
CA THR A 26 2.36 -4.02 -12.96
C THR A 26 1.94 -4.85 -11.76
N ASN A 27 1.72 -6.15 -12.01
CA ASN A 27 1.93 -7.16 -10.99
C ASN A 27 3.44 -7.19 -10.72
N ASP A 28 3.95 -6.12 -10.11
CA ASP A 28 5.31 -6.12 -9.59
C ASP A 28 5.26 -6.83 -8.25
N SER A 29 6.03 -7.90 -8.16
CA SER A 29 6.47 -8.45 -6.89
C SER A 29 7.17 -7.34 -6.12
N LEU A 30 6.40 -6.65 -5.26
CA LEU A 30 6.86 -5.57 -4.41
C LEU A 30 7.99 -6.12 -3.53
N ASN A 31 9.21 -5.62 -3.74
CA ASN A 31 10.33 -5.90 -2.85
C ASN A 31 10.01 -5.22 -1.52
N VAL A 32 10.16 -5.92 -0.39
CA VAL A 32 9.86 -5.39 0.95
C VAL A 32 10.65 -4.10 1.20
N ALA A 33 11.86 -3.97 0.64
CA ALA A 33 12.67 -2.76 0.70
C ALA A 33 12.06 -1.54 -0.05
N ASP A 34 11.19 -1.76 -1.04
CA ASP A 34 10.45 -0.71 -1.75
C ASP A 34 9.08 -0.43 -1.09
N LEU A 35 8.71 -1.23 -0.10
CA LEU A 35 7.45 -1.14 0.65
C LEU A 35 7.59 -0.44 1.99
N THR A 36 8.81 -0.08 2.37
CA THR A 36 9.12 0.49 3.67
C THR A 36 9.50 1.96 3.51
N PRO A 37 8.77 2.87 4.17
CA PRO A 37 9.13 4.29 4.20
C PRO A 37 10.56 4.47 4.74
N HIS A 38 11.53 4.78 3.89
CA HIS A 38 12.91 4.99 4.34
C HIS A 38 13.10 6.34 5.07
N ASP A 39 12.24 7.30 4.75
CA ASP A 39 12.21 8.67 5.28
C ASP A 39 10.82 9.25 4.92
N SER A 40 10.27 10.14 5.75
CA SER A 40 9.02 10.84 5.45
C SER A 40 9.13 11.74 4.20
N ALA A 41 10.35 12.13 3.81
CA ALA A 41 10.63 13.01 2.68
C ALA A 41 10.44 12.36 1.29
N ASP A 42 10.11 11.07 1.19
CA ASP A 42 9.84 10.43 -0.09
C ASP A 42 8.60 11.05 -0.77
N SER A 43 8.89 11.86 -1.80
CA SER A 43 7.88 12.62 -2.54
C SER A 43 6.87 11.75 -3.28
N ALA A 44 7.19 10.49 -3.59
CA ALA A 44 6.25 9.55 -4.20
C ALA A 44 5.24 8.98 -3.19
N LEU A 45 5.59 8.98 -1.89
CA LEU A 45 4.75 8.49 -0.79
C LEU A 45 3.89 9.60 -0.16
N LEU A 46 4.24 10.88 -0.39
CA LEU A 46 3.48 12.05 0.06
C LEU A 46 2.16 12.27 -0.71
N ALA A 47 2.02 11.68 -1.89
CA ALA A 47 0.75 11.75 -2.63
C ALA A 47 -0.31 10.85 -1.94
N PRO A 48 -1.52 11.37 -1.63
CA PRO A 48 -2.56 10.56 -1.00
C PRO A 48 -2.89 9.30 -1.79
N ARG A 49 -2.89 8.16 -1.09
CA ARG A 49 -3.20 6.86 -1.69
C ARG A 49 -4.70 6.68 -1.88
N LEU A 50 -5.11 6.09 -3.00
CA LEU A 50 -6.48 5.64 -3.22
C LEU A 50 -6.54 4.12 -3.07
N VAL A 51 -7.23 3.66 -2.03
CA VAL A 51 -7.49 2.24 -1.75
C VAL A 51 -8.78 1.81 -2.43
N THR A 52 -8.70 0.78 -3.27
CA THR A 52 -9.84 0.25 -4.04
C THR A 52 -10.15 -1.22 -3.76
N GLN A 53 -9.36 -1.88 -2.91
CA GLN A 53 -9.49 -3.28 -2.52
C GLN A 53 -9.03 -3.46 -1.07
N GLN A 54 -9.19 -4.66 -0.51
CA GLN A 54 -8.63 -5.01 0.80
C GLN A 54 -7.12 -4.70 0.82
N THR A 55 -6.71 -3.84 1.76
CA THR A 55 -5.35 -3.28 1.79
C THR A 55 -4.90 -3.05 3.22
N VAL A 56 -3.66 -3.44 3.51
CA VAL A 56 -2.88 -2.96 4.65
C VAL A 56 -2.04 -1.78 4.17
N VAL A 57 -2.23 -0.62 4.79
CA VAL A 57 -1.42 0.58 4.53
C VAL A 57 -0.41 0.71 5.65
N VAL A 58 0.89 0.70 5.33
CA VAL A 58 1.96 1.04 6.28
C VAL A 58 2.19 2.54 6.18
N PHE A 59 2.19 3.24 7.30
CA PHE A 59 2.39 4.69 7.29
C PHE A 59 3.58 5.12 8.16
N TRP A 60 4.30 6.13 7.66
CA TRP A 60 5.34 6.87 8.38
C TRP A 60 5.15 8.36 8.09
N LEU A 61 4.60 9.10 9.04
CA LEU A 61 4.30 10.53 8.87
C LEU A 61 5.50 11.38 9.21
N ALA A 62 5.56 12.61 8.68
CA ALA A 62 6.60 13.58 9.02
C ALA A 62 6.73 13.90 10.52
N ALA A 63 5.70 13.64 11.32
CA ALA A 63 5.78 13.77 12.77
C ALA A 63 6.68 12.70 13.42
N ALA A 64 6.89 11.54 12.77
CA ALA A 64 7.82 10.51 13.24
C ALA A 64 9.28 11.01 13.22
N ASP A 65 9.63 11.88 12.28
CA ASP A 65 10.97 12.46 12.17
C ASP A 65 11.30 13.43 13.34
N THR A 66 10.32 13.73 14.20
CA THR A 66 10.53 14.52 15.43
C THR A 66 11.00 13.70 16.63
N LEU A 67 10.97 12.36 16.52
CA LEU A 67 11.52 11.45 17.52
C LEU A 67 13.05 11.55 17.58
N SER A 68 13.67 10.96 18.60
CA SER A 68 15.14 10.89 18.62
C SER A 68 15.63 9.98 17.49
N ALA A 69 16.87 10.18 17.02
CA ALA A 69 17.40 9.38 15.92
C ALA A 69 17.44 7.87 16.24
N ASP A 70 17.70 7.52 17.50
CA ASP A 70 17.70 6.13 17.96
C ASP A 70 16.27 5.55 17.95
N ASP A 71 15.29 6.31 18.46
CA ASP A 71 13.87 5.88 18.44
C ASP A 71 13.32 5.76 17.02
N GLN A 72 13.73 6.64 16.10
CA GLN A 72 13.35 6.55 14.69
C GLN A 72 13.88 5.27 14.05
N ALA A 73 15.17 4.99 14.26
CA ALA A 73 15.79 3.79 13.71
C ALA A 73 15.16 2.52 14.27
N GLU A 74 14.93 2.46 15.58
CA GLU A 74 14.28 1.33 16.24
C GLU A 74 12.85 1.12 15.74
N ALA A 75 12.04 2.17 15.69
CA ALA A 75 10.66 2.08 15.21
C ALA A 75 10.59 1.65 13.75
N LEU A 76 11.47 2.18 12.89
CA LEU A 76 11.50 1.84 11.48
C LEU A 76 11.96 0.40 11.26
N ASP A 77 13.00 -0.06 11.96
CA ASP A 77 13.48 -1.44 11.89
C ASP A 77 12.39 -2.43 12.32
N GLU A 78 11.69 -2.14 13.41
CA GLU A 78 10.58 -2.97 13.90
C GLU A 78 9.41 -3.00 12.91
N LEU A 79 8.99 -1.83 12.40
CA LEU A 79 7.95 -1.75 11.35
C LEU A 79 8.32 -2.59 10.13
N ASN A 80 9.58 -2.54 9.69
CA ASN A 80 10.05 -3.29 8.54
C ASN A 80 10.02 -4.80 8.83
N PHE A 81 10.53 -5.20 9.98
CA PHE A 81 10.57 -6.60 10.42
C PHE A 81 9.17 -7.20 10.54
N THR A 82 8.26 -6.53 11.25
CA THR A 82 6.88 -6.99 11.45
C THR A 82 6.08 -6.99 10.15
N THR A 83 6.30 -5.99 9.29
CA THR A 83 5.67 -5.96 7.96
C THR A 83 6.11 -7.15 7.10
N GLU A 84 7.40 -7.48 7.10
CA GLU A 84 7.94 -8.62 6.33
C GLU A 84 7.30 -9.95 6.76
N ALA A 85 7.09 -10.13 8.07
CA ALA A 85 6.50 -11.35 8.62
C ALA A 85 5.10 -11.66 8.07
N ILE A 86 4.27 -10.64 7.81
CA ILE A 86 2.88 -10.82 7.37
C ILE A 86 2.71 -10.87 5.84
N VAL A 87 3.74 -10.51 5.05
CA VAL A 87 3.65 -10.46 3.57
C VAL A 87 3.14 -11.77 2.97
N GLY A 88 3.57 -12.90 3.52
CA GLY A 88 3.16 -14.23 3.09
C GLY A 88 1.64 -14.42 3.17
N THR A 89 1.05 -14.04 4.31
CA THR A 89 -0.39 -14.13 4.58
C THR A 89 -1.19 -13.15 3.71
N LEU A 90 -0.74 -11.90 3.59
CA LEU A 90 -1.42 -10.91 2.75
C LEU A 90 -1.49 -11.37 1.30
N ARG A 91 -0.36 -11.85 0.75
CA ARG A 91 -0.28 -12.35 -0.62
C ARG A 91 -1.17 -13.57 -0.85
N LYS A 92 -1.21 -14.52 0.10
CA LYS A 92 -2.07 -15.72 0.02
C LYS A 92 -3.55 -15.35 -0.06
N ASN A 93 -3.95 -14.26 0.59
CA ASN A 93 -5.34 -13.81 0.67
C ASN A 93 -5.68 -12.66 -0.31
N ASN A 94 -4.76 -12.29 -1.21
CA ASN A 94 -4.94 -11.18 -2.17
C ASN A 94 -5.19 -9.81 -1.50
N ILE A 95 -4.63 -9.61 -0.31
CA ILE A 95 -4.66 -8.31 0.38
C ILE A 95 -3.45 -7.51 -0.08
N ALA A 96 -3.68 -6.27 -0.53
CA ALA A 96 -2.61 -5.39 -0.95
C ALA A 96 -1.82 -4.85 0.25
N LEU A 97 -0.53 -4.57 0.05
CA LEU A 97 0.32 -3.90 1.03
C LEU A 97 0.88 -2.64 0.37
N ILE A 98 0.64 -1.46 0.94
CA ILE A 98 1.12 -0.20 0.37
C ILE A 98 1.75 0.72 1.43
N PRO A 99 2.90 1.35 1.17
CA PRO A 99 3.42 2.43 2.00
C PRO A 99 2.77 3.79 1.72
N THR A 100 2.76 4.64 2.73
CA THR A 100 2.45 6.07 2.59
C THR A 100 3.15 6.95 3.61
N ASN A 101 3.51 8.17 3.18
CA ASN A 101 3.96 9.25 4.05
C ASN A 101 2.91 10.38 4.14
N SER A 102 1.80 10.21 3.42
CA SER A 102 0.67 11.13 3.42
C SER A 102 -0.11 10.94 4.71
N ASP A 103 -0.51 12.05 5.32
CA ASP A 103 -1.48 12.06 6.42
C ASP A 103 -2.88 11.63 5.98
N THR A 104 -3.12 11.52 4.68
CA THR A 104 -4.44 11.28 4.11
C THR A 104 -4.43 10.04 3.22
N ILE A 105 -5.39 9.15 3.47
CA ILE A 105 -5.74 8.01 2.61
C ILE A 105 -7.17 8.21 2.11
N TYR A 106 -7.40 7.95 0.82
CA TYR A 106 -8.73 7.87 0.24
C TYR A 106 -9.16 6.42 0.05
N VAL A 107 -10.39 6.10 0.41
CA VAL A 107 -11.00 4.78 0.17
C VAL A 107 -12.13 4.92 -0.82
N ALA A 108 -12.09 4.16 -1.91
CA ALA A 108 -13.18 4.11 -2.88
C ALA A 108 -14.40 3.41 -2.26
N LEU A 109 -15.58 4.01 -2.38
CA LEU A 109 -16.83 3.43 -1.94
C LEU A 109 -17.63 2.87 -3.13
N PRO A 110 -18.53 1.89 -2.93
CA PRO A 110 -19.32 1.29 -4.00
C PRO A 110 -20.17 2.28 -4.81
N ASN A 111 -20.53 3.43 -4.23
CA ASN A 111 -21.35 4.47 -4.86
C ASN A 111 -20.51 5.52 -5.62
N HIS A 112 -19.28 5.18 -6.02
CA HIS A 112 -18.32 6.08 -6.68
C HIS A 112 -17.89 7.29 -5.84
N GLN A 113 -18.22 7.32 -4.55
CA GLN A 113 -17.69 8.32 -3.62
C GLN A 113 -16.34 7.86 -3.07
N ARG A 114 -15.64 8.78 -2.40
CA ARG A 114 -14.42 8.50 -1.67
C ARG A 114 -14.61 8.89 -0.22
N ARG A 115 -14.24 8.00 0.70
CA ARG A 115 -14.07 8.34 2.12
C ARG A 115 -12.63 8.76 2.34
N MET A 116 -12.43 9.77 3.17
CA MET A 116 -11.12 10.19 3.65
C MET A 116 -10.84 9.54 4.99
N ILE A 117 -9.62 9.02 5.15
CA ILE A 117 -9.04 8.62 6.44
C ILE A 117 -7.90 9.59 6.69
N LEU A 118 -7.93 10.24 7.85
CA LEU A 118 -6.91 11.18 8.30
C LEU A 118 -6.08 10.52 9.39
N LEU A 119 -4.78 10.44 9.17
CA LEU A 119 -3.79 9.84 10.07
C LEU A 119 -3.13 10.88 10.97
N SER A 120 -3.30 12.18 10.71
CA SER A 120 -2.79 13.20 11.63
C SER A 120 -3.52 13.11 12.97
N GLY A 121 -2.76 13.11 14.07
CA GLY A 121 -3.32 13.12 15.43
C GLY A 121 -3.55 11.75 16.06
N VAL A 122 -3.08 10.67 15.43
CA VAL A 122 -2.91 9.36 16.09
C VAL A 122 -1.80 9.43 17.14
N ASP A 123 -1.81 8.50 18.10
CA ASP A 123 -0.86 8.48 19.22
C ASP A 123 0.60 8.31 18.77
N TYR A 124 0.82 7.48 17.75
CA TYR A 124 2.13 7.27 17.13
C TYR A 124 2.07 7.62 15.65
N PRO A 125 2.97 8.50 15.15
CA PRO A 125 2.96 8.97 13.76
C PRO A 125 3.44 7.93 12.74
N PHE A 126 3.36 6.65 13.08
CA PHE A 126 3.71 5.51 12.26
C PHE A 126 2.87 4.29 12.67
N GLY A 127 2.74 3.31 11.78
CA GLY A 127 1.98 2.08 12.05
C GLY A 127 1.23 1.57 10.82
N TYR A 128 0.04 1.01 11.04
CA TYR A 128 -0.77 0.37 10.02
C TYR A 128 -2.20 0.88 9.95
N VAL A 129 -2.79 0.81 8.76
CA VAL A 129 -4.23 0.98 8.55
C VAL A 129 -4.76 -0.23 7.79
N LEU A 130 -5.69 -0.95 8.40
CA LEU A 130 -6.40 -2.04 7.75
C LEU A 130 -7.64 -1.46 7.09
N VAL A 131 -7.76 -1.66 5.78
CA VAL A 131 -8.82 -1.05 4.98
C VAL A 131 -9.49 -2.11 4.12
N GLU A 132 -10.80 -2.25 4.30
CA GLU A 132 -11.69 -2.88 3.34
C GLU A 132 -12.71 -1.86 2.78
N PRO A 133 -12.75 -1.64 1.45
CA PRO A 133 -13.73 -0.75 0.84
C PRO A 133 -15.17 -1.06 1.23
N GLY A 134 -15.83 -0.12 1.91
CA GLY A 134 -17.21 -0.26 2.37
C GLY A 134 -17.37 -0.60 3.85
N THR A 135 -16.29 -0.89 4.58
CA THR A 135 -16.29 -1.10 6.02
C THR A 135 -15.54 0.02 6.75
N ALA A 136 -15.56 0.04 8.09
CA ALA A 136 -14.74 0.95 8.87
C ALA A 136 -13.27 0.49 8.83
N GLU A 137 -12.33 1.43 8.72
CA GLU A 137 -10.91 1.14 8.88
C GLU A 137 -10.56 0.76 10.32
N ARG A 138 -9.44 0.04 10.48
CA ARG A 138 -8.77 -0.12 11.78
C ARG A 138 -7.40 0.54 11.70
N ILE A 139 -7.14 1.48 12.60
CA ILE A 139 -5.84 2.16 12.72
C ILE A 139 -5.08 1.50 13.87
N LEU A 140 -3.88 1.01 13.57
CA LEU A 140 -2.95 0.37 14.49
C LEU A 140 -1.72 1.29 14.60
N ALA A 141 -1.77 2.23 15.54
CA ALA A 141 -0.70 3.22 15.69
C ALA A 141 0.40 2.67 16.60
N GLY A 142 1.64 2.70 16.13
CA GLY A 142 2.80 2.21 16.87
C GLY A 142 3.41 0.95 16.26
N VAL A 143 4.32 0.34 17.01
CA VAL A 143 4.92 -0.96 16.69
C VAL A 143 4.06 -2.08 17.27
N TYR A 144 4.05 -3.20 16.55
CA TYR A 144 3.33 -4.42 16.91
C TYR A 144 4.30 -5.60 16.75
N SER A 145 4.13 -6.65 17.55
CA SER A 145 4.81 -7.91 17.27
C SER A 145 4.25 -8.55 16.00
N ASP A 146 4.99 -9.47 15.39
CA ASP A 146 4.55 -10.24 14.24
C ASP A 146 3.27 -11.03 14.51
N GLU A 147 3.17 -11.64 15.69
CA GLU A 147 1.96 -12.34 16.16
C GLU A 147 0.78 -11.39 16.34
N GLU A 148 0.98 -10.25 17.01
CA GLU A 148 -0.11 -9.30 17.28
C GLU A 148 -0.63 -8.64 15.99
N LEU A 149 0.27 -8.24 15.08
CA LEU A 149 -0.13 -7.69 13.79
C LEU A 149 -0.87 -8.73 12.95
N LEU A 150 -0.40 -9.98 12.95
CA LEU A 150 -1.05 -11.06 12.22
C LEU A 150 -2.47 -11.31 12.77
N ASP A 151 -2.64 -11.39 14.08
CA ASP A 151 -3.95 -11.57 14.72
C ASP A 151 -4.92 -10.43 14.35
N GLU A 152 -4.44 -9.18 14.36
CA GLU A 152 -5.23 -8.01 13.95
C GLU A 152 -5.64 -8.07 12.47
N VAL A 153 -4.73 -8.48 11.59
CA VAL A 153 -4.99 -8.69 10.16
C VAL A 153 -6.00 -9.81 9.95
N GLU A 154 -5.83 -10.95 10.61
CA GLU A 154 -6.74 -12.09 10.50
C GLU A 154 -8.14 -11.73 11.00
N ALA A 155 -8.23 -11.05 12.14
CA ALA A 155 -9.50 -10.62 12.71
C ALA A 155 -10.20 -9.56 11.86
N TYR A 156 -9.48 -8.62 11.26
CA TYR A 156 -10.09 -7.56 10.45
C TYR A 156 -10.60 -8.07 9.10
N PHE A 157 -9.82 -8.92 8.42
CA PHE A 157 -10.16 -9.43 7.09
C PHE A 157 -10.92 -10.76 7.11
N ASP A 158 -11.33 -11.25 8.29
CA ASP A 158 -12.05 -12.52 8.49
C ASP A 158 -11.27 -13.72 7.88
N LEU A 159 -9.97 -13.78 8.18
CA LEU A 159 -9.07 -14.84 7.69
C LEU A 159 -9.07 -16.04 8.65
N PRO A 160 -8.84 -17.26 8.15
CA PRO A 160 -8.65 -18.41 9.02
C PRO A 160 -7.37 -18.27 9.83
N SER A 161 -7.43 -18.60 11.12
CA SER A 161 -6.29 -18.46 12.01
C SER A 161 -5.09 -19.31 11.56
N SER A 162 -3.93 -18.69 11.46
CA SER A 162 -2.69 -19.37 11.08
C SER A 162 -2.29 -20.45 12.10
N ALA A 163 -2.69 -20.29 13.37
CA ALA A 163 -2.51 -21.28 14.43
C ALA A 163 -3.26 -22.61 14.19
N ASP A 164 -4.42 -22.58 13.52
CA ASP A 164 -5.28 -23.76 13.31
C ASP A 164 -4.84 -24.62 12.12
N SER A 165 -3.99 -24.07 11.23
CA SER A 165 -3.48 -24.79 10.05
C SER A 165 -2.40 -25.84 10.41
N GLY A 166 -2.07 -26.00 11.68
CA GLY A 166 -0.90 -26.72 12.19
C GLY A 166 -1.12 -28.05 12.89
N SER A 167 -2.29 -28.71 12.91
CA SER A 167 -2.35 -30.13 13.33
C SER A 167 -3.69 -30.82 13.09
N ALA A 168 -3.84 -31.47 11.94
CA ALA A 168 -4.69 -32.66 11.82
C ALA A 168 -3.78 -33.88 11.60
N HIS A 169 -3.01 -34.28 12.62
CA HIS A 169 -2.41 -35.61 12.61
C HIS A 169 -3.55 -36.63 12.83
N PRO A 170 -3.81 -37.56 11.90
CA PRO A 170 -4.77 -38.62 12.15
C PRO A 170 -4.21 -39.48 13.29
N ARG A 171 -4.87 -39.48 14.45
CA ARG A 171 -4.61 -40.48 15.49
C ARG A 171 -5.05 -41.83 14.93
N ILE A 172 -4.09 -42.60 14.42
CA ILE A 172 -4.29 -44.02 14.13
C ILE A 172 -4.42 -44.70 15.49
N ALA A 173 -5.64 -45.10 15.86
CA ALA A 173 -5.85 -46.04 16.96
C ALA A 173 -5.34 -47.41 16.51
N THR A 174 -4.40 -47.97 17.25
CA THR A 174 -3.99 -49.39 17.18
C THR A 174 -4.55 -50.12 18.39
#